data_AF-A0A957MF71-F1
#
_entry.id   AF-A0A957MF71-F1
#
_cell.length_a   1.000
_cell.length_b   1.000
_cell.length_c   1.000
_cell.angle_alpha   90.00
_cell.angle_beta   90.00
_cell.angle_gamma   90.00
#
_symmetry.space_group_name_H-M   'P 1'
#
loop_
_entity.id
_entity.type
_entity.pdbx_description
1 polymer ?
#
loop_
_entity_poly.entity_id
_entity_poly.type
_entity_poly.pdbx_seq_one_letter_code
_entity_poly.pdbx_strand_id
1 'polypeptide(L)'
;MGLKDTVVQSAAGFLIERPGKAKSLDEWQAALAASGAAIDERAAAAKDPVKASIVLRHISGIERWGQRRLRVFLGEPALADEYDGYRPSTDLTLDEQRAFFQATRAHTLALIDLLKAADRAPDTVAHNDYGPLSMRGWLRYLDIHASLESKKIATR
;
A
#
# COMPACT_ATOMS: atom_id res chain seq x y z
N MET A 1 -1.63 -25.01 14.05
CA MET A 1 -1.77 -23.55 14.25
C MET A 1 -0.89 -23.19 15.44
N GLY A 2 0.19 -22.47 15.19
CA GLY A 2 1.20 -22.17 16.21
C GLY A 2 0.89 -20.86 16.92
N LEU A 3 1.41 -20.68 18.15
CA LEU A 3 1.32 -19.43 18.92
C LEU A 3 1.76 -18.17 18.13
N LYS A 4 2.60 -18.33 17.10
CA LYS A 4 3.03 -17.25 16.19
C LYS A 4 1.88 -16.71 15.33
N ASP A 5 0.99 -17.57 14.87
CA ASP A 5 -0.14 -17.20 14.00
C ASP A 5 -1.15 -16.32 14.76
N THR A 6 -1.37 -16.63 16.05
CA THR A 6 -2.31 -15.91 16.92
C THR A 6 -1.84 -14.48 17.25
N VAL A 7 -0.53 -14.27 17.41
CA VAL A 7 0.05 -12.95 17.74
C VAL A 7 -0.01 -12.01 16.53
N VAL A 8 0.29 -12.51 15.33
CA VAL A 8 0.28 -11.69 14.10
C VAL A 8 -1.15 -11.29 13.71
N GLN A 9 -2.13 -12.19 13.84
CA GLN A 9 -3.55 -11.86 13.63
C GLN A 9 -4.08 -10.82 14.63
N SER A 10 -3.65 -10.90 15.89
CA SER A 10 -4.03 -9.94 16.94
C SER A 10 -3.47 -8.54 16.66
N ALA A 11 -2.23 -8.45 16.15
CA ALA A 11 -1.62 -7.18 15.74
C ALA A 11 -2.32 -6.57 14.52
N ALA A 12 -2.75 -7.39 13.55
CA ALA A 12 -3.53 -6.96 12.40
C ALA A 12 -4.87 -6.32 12.83
N GLY A 13 -5.57 -6.93 13.79
CA GLY A 13 -6.84 -6.39 14.31
C GLY A 13 -6.73 -4.97 14.87
N PHE A 14 -5.69 -4.70 15.67
CA PHE A 14 -5.55 -3.42 16.37
C PHE A 14 -4.88 -2.32 15.52
N LEU A 15 -3.87 -2.66 14.72
CA LEU A 15 -3.08 -1.69 13.96
C LEU A 15 -3.62 -1.43 12.55
N ILE A 16 -4.34 -2.41 11.98
CA ILE A 16 -4.80 -2.38 10.58
C ILE A 16 -6.32 -2.28 10.52
N GLU A 17 -7.05 -3.28 11.02
CA GLU A 17 -8.51 -3.34 10.82
C GLU A 17 -9.28 -2.26 11.55
N ARG A 18 -9.02 -2.04 12.86
CA ARG A 18 -9.74 -1.02 13.63
C ARG A 18 -9.50 0.39 13.07
N PRO A 19 -8.26 0.85 12.78
CA PRO A 19 -8.03 2.13 12.13
C PRO A 19 -8.56 2.16 10.69
N GLY A 20 -8.50 1.03 9.97
CA GLY A 20 -9.08 0.85 8.64
C GLY A 20 -10.57 1.19 8.63
N LYS A 21 -11.34 0.55 9.51
CA LYS A 21 -12.80 0.73 9.62
C LYS A 21 -13.23 2.11 10.09
N ALA A 22 -12.35 2.84 10.78
CA ALA A 22 -12.61 4.18 11.29
C ALA A 22 -12.70 5.26 10.20
N LYS A 23 -12.29 4.95 8.96
CA LYS A 23 -12.42 5.84 7.80
C LYS A 23 -13.33 5.24 6.72
N SER A 24 -14.07 6.10 6.02
CA SER A 24 -14.76 5.77 4.78
C SER A 24 -13.77 5.57 3.62
N LEU A 25 -14.24 5.08 2.48
CA LEU A 25 -13.41 4.98 1.28
C LEU A 25 -12.99 6.36 0.74
N ASP A 26 -13.86 7.37 0.85
CA ASP A 26 -13.51 8.76 0.50
C ASP A 26 -12.40 9.30 1.41
N GLU A 27 -12.49 9.04 2.71
CA GLU A 27 -11.47 9.45 3.69
C GLU A 27 -10.15 8.70 3.46
N TRP A 28 -10.19 7.43 3.04
CA TRP A 28 -8.98 6.70 2.64
C TRP A 28 -8.37 7.21 1.34
N GLN A 29 -9.19 7.56 0.35
CA GLN A 29 -8.69 8.16 -0.89
C GLN A 29 -7.99 9.49 -0.61
N ALA A 30 -8.61 10.37 0.19
CA ALA A 30 -8.01 11.63 0.61
C ALA A 30 -6.71 11.41 1.41
N ALA A 31 -6.70 10.46 2.35
CA ALA A 31 -5.51 10.15 3.14
C ALA A 31 -4.36 9.61 2.28
N LEU A 32 -4.63 8.71 1.35
CA LEU A 32 -3.63 8.17 0.42
C LEU A 32 -3.16 9.23 -0.57
N ALA A 33 -4.02 10.13 -1.04
CA ALA A 33 -3.58 11.25 -1.87
C ALA A 33 -2.60 12.15 -1.10
N ALA A 34 -2.95 12.53 0.13
CA ALA A 34 -2.13 13.37 0.99
C ALA A 34 -0.79 12.70 1.37
N SER A 35 -0.82 11.43 1.81
CA SER A 35 0.41 10.71 2.16
C SER A 35 1.29 10.45 0.94
N GLY A 36 0.69 10.25 -0.24
CA GLY A 36 1.40 10.11 -1.51
C GLY A 36 2.19 11.36 -1.86
N ALA A 37 1.54 12.53 -1.83
CA ALA A 37 2.20 13.81 -2.08
C ALA A 37 3.35 14.07 -1.09
N ALA A 38 3.13 13.82 0.20
CA ALA A 38 4.16 14.02 1.23
C ALA A 38 5.37 13.08 1.07
N ILE A 39 5.16 11.84 0.63
CA ILE A 39 6.25 10.88 0.35
C ILE A 39 7.05 11.32 -0.86
N ASP A 40 6.38 11.77 -1.92
CA ASP A 40 7.04 12.25 -3.13
C ASP A 40 7.87 13.52 -2.87
N GLU A 41 7.33 14.47 -2.11
CA GLU A 41 8.05 15.67 -1.70
C GLU A 41 9.30 15.32 -0.87
N ARG A 42 9.15 14.38 0.08
CA ARG A 42 10.28 13.87 0.88
C ARG A 42 11.37 13.25 0.00
N ALA A 43 10.98 12.47 -1.01
CA ALA A 43 11.93 11.88 -1.95
C ALA A 43 12.62 12.93 -2.82
N ALA A 44 11.89 13.96 -3.27
CA ALA A 44 12.46 15.08 -4.03
C ALA A 44 13.51 15.85 -3.21
N ALA A 45 13.28 16.01 -1.90
CA ALA A 45 14.18 16.71 -0.99
C ALA A 45 15.30 15.82 -0.38
N ALA A 46 15.50 14.60 -0.90
CA ALA A 46 16.41 13.64 -0.30
C ALA A 46 17.87 14.12 -0.26
N LYS A 47 18.55 13.88 0.88
CA LYS A 47 20.01 14.01 1.00
C LYS A 47 20.75 12.95 0.19
N ASP A 48 20.21 11.72 0.18
CA ASP A 48 20.75 10.55 -0.50
C ASP A 48 19.74 10.06 -1.56
N PRO A 49 19.94 10.42 -2.84
CA PRO A 49 19.03 10.03 -3.91
C PRO A 49 18.97 8.52 -4.16
N VAL A 50 20.07 7.79 -3.94
CA VAL A 50 20.13 6.34 -4.14
C VAL A 50 19.28 5.64 -3.08
N LYS A 51 19.41 6.04 -1.82
CA LYS A 51 18.58 5.51 -0.74
C LYS A 51 17.10 5.85 -0.93
N ALA A 52 16.77 7.07 -1.37
CA ALA A 52 15.40 7.43 -1.69
C ALA A 52 14.81 6.57 -2.82
N SER A 53 15.59 6.30 -3.88
CA SER A 53 15.21 5.41 -4.98
C SER A 53 14.89 3.99 -4.49
N ILE A 54 15.74 3.42 -3.63
CA ILE A 54 15.51 2.08 -3.04
C ILE A 54 14.22 2.03 -2.22
N VAL A 55 13.97 3.05 -1.39
CA VAL A 55 12.76 3.13 -0.56
C VAL A 55 11.51 3.26 -1.42
N LEU A 56 11.50 4.13 -2.43
CA LEU A 56 10.35 4.28 -3.34
C LEU A 56 10.08 3.03 -4.15
N ARG A 57 11.12 2.33 -4.61
CA ARG A 57 10.98 1.03 -5.27
C ARG A 57 10.28 0.02 -4.38
N HIS A 58 10.68 -0.06 -3.11
CA HIS A 58 10.06 -0.95 -2.14
C HIS A 58 8.59 -0.60 -1.90
N ILE A 59 8.30 0.67 -1.61
CA ILE A 59 6.93 1.16 -1.38
C ILE A 59 6.03 0.88 -2.59
N SER A 60 6.50 1.21 -3.80
CA SER A 60 5.72 1.02 -5.03
C SER A 60 5.43 -0.45 -5.32
N GLY A 61 6.38 -1.34 -5.02
CA GLY A 61 6.16 -2.79 -5.14
C GLY A 61 5.07 -3.31 -4.20
N ILE A 62 5.12 -2.92 -2.92
CA ILE A 62 4.09 -3.27 -1.93
C ILE A 62 2.74 -2.68 -2.33
N GLU A 63 2.71 -1.46 -2.84
CA GLU A 63 1.48 -0.81 -3.25
C GLU A 63 0.84 -1.51 -4.46
N ARG A 64 1.62 -1.82 -5.50
CA ARG A 64 1.13 -2.62 -6.65
C ARG A 64 0.67 -4.02 -6.25
N TRP A 65 1.37 -4.65 -5.31
CA TRP A 65 0.95 -5.92 -4.74
C TRP A 65 -0.39 -5.80 -4.00
N GLY A 66 -0.57 -4.75 -3.19
CA GLY A 66 -1.85 -4.44 -2.56
C GLY A 66 -2.96 -4.08 -3.56
N GLN A 67 -2.66 -3.39 -4.66
CA GLN A 67 -3.61 -3.14 -5.74
C GLN A 67 -4.14 -4.45 -6.35
N ARG A 68 -3.31 -5.49 -6.47
CA ARG A 68 -3.77 -6.82 -6.90
C ARG A 68 -4.80 -7.39 -5.92
N ARG A 69 -4.62 -7.20 -4.61
CA ARG A 69 -5.59 -7.65 -3.59
C ARG A 69 -6.84 -6.79 -3.57
N LEU A 70 -6.71 -5.49 -3.80
CA LEU A 70 -7.86 -4.60 -3.97
C LEU A 70 -8.72 -5.02 -5.17
N ARG A 71 -8.12 -5.46 -6.28
CA ARG A 71 -8.84 -5.99 -7.44
C ARG A 71 -9.63 -7.28 -7.16
N VAL A 72 -9.25 -8.06 -6.15
CA VAL A 72 -10.05 -9.24 -5.75
C VAL A 72 -11.40 -8.82 -5.19
N PHE A 73 -11.49 -7.65 -4.54
CA PHE A 73 -12.79 -7.10 -4.13
C PHE A 73 -13.68 -6.72 -5.32
N LEU A 74 -13.11 -6.55 -6.52
CA LEU A 74 -13.82 -6.29 -7.77
C LEU A 74 -14.12 -7.59 -8.56
N GLY A 75 -13.89 -8.77 -7.95
CA GLY A 75 -14.16 -10.07 -8.56
C GLY A 75 -12.99 -10.69 -9.33
N GLU A 76 -11.81 -10.08 -9.32
CA GLU A 76 -10.63 -10.71 -9.93
C GLU A 76 -10.13 -11.91 -9.10
N PRO A 77 -9.49 -12.91 -9.73
CA PRO A 77 -8.98 -14.08 -9.01
C PRO A 77 -7.90 -13.71 -7.98
N ALA A 78 -8.01 -14.29 -6.78
CA ALA A 78 -6.95 -14.21 -5.78
C ALA A 78 -5.69 -14.94 -6.26
N LEU A 79 -4.52 -14.34 -6.06
CA LEU A 79 -3.22 -14.93 -6.35
C LEU A 79 -2.43 -15.09 -5.05
N ALA A 80 -1.84 -16.27 -4.85
CA ALA A 80 -0.90 -16.54 -3.77
C ALA A 80 0.52 -16.24 -4.28
N ASP A 81 0.83 -14.94 -4.38
CA ASP A 81 2.12 -14.44 -4.87
C ASP A 81 2.78 -13.44 -3.91
N GLU A 82 4.07 -13.20 -4.15
CA GLU A 82 4.91 -12.30 -3.37
C GLU A 82 5.06 -10.93 -4.04
N TYR A 83 5.29 -9.89 -3.23
CA TYR A 83 5.37 -8.52 -3.74
C TYR A 83 6.61 -8.24 -4.61
N ASP A 84 7.64 -9.09 -4.55
CA ASP A 84 8.91 -8.86 -5.27
C ASP A 84 8.70 -8.71 -6.78
N GLY A 85 7.76 -9.46 -7.36
CA GLY A 85 7.41 -9.38 -8.78
C GLY A 85 6.72 -8.07 -9.21
N TYR A 86 6.31 -7.25 -8.26
CA TYR A 86 5.61 -5.98 -8.51
C TYR A 86 6.52 -4.75 -8.47
N ARG A 87 7.77 -4.92 -8.02
CA ARG A 87 8.71 -3.80 -7.88
C ARG A 87 9.14 -3.26 -9.24
N PRO A 88 9.32 -1.93 -9.37
CA PRO A 88 9.95 -1.35 -10.56
C PRO A 88 11.41 -1.81 -10.73
N SER A 89 12.00 -1.53 -11.89
CA SER A 89 13.41 -1.85 -12.16
C SER A 89 14.33 -1.20 -11.13
N THR A 90 15.45 -1.86 -10.82
CA THR A 90 16.54 -1.32 -9.99
C THR A 90 17.33 -0.23 -10.70
N ASP A 91 17.24 -0.19 -12.03
CA ASP A 91 18.08 0.68 -12.86
C ASP A 91 17.46 2.06 -13.07
N LEU A 92 16.26 2.30 -12.53
CA LEU A 92 15.60 3.60 -12.59
C LEU A 92 16.33 4.61 -11.71
N THR A 93 16.50 5.81 -12.26
CA THR A 93 16.89 7.01 -11.51
C THR A 93 15.86 7.35 -10.43
N LEU A 94 16.21 8.23 -9.48
CA LEU A 94 15.26 8.68 -8.47
C LEU A 94 14.02 9.32 -9.09
N ASP A 95 14.17 10.15 -10.12
CA ASP A 95 13.03 10.81 -10.75
C ASP A 95 12.11 9.82 -11.46
N GLU A 96 12.67 8.78 -12.08
CA GLU A 96 11.89 7.69 -12.67
C GLU A 96 11.18 6.85 -11.59
N GLN A 97 11.83 6.58 -10.44
CA GLN A 97 11.16 5.91 -9.32
C GLN A 97 10.04 6.77 -8.72
N ARG A 98 10.23 8.10 -8.64
CA ARG A 98 9.19 9.04 -8.21
C ARG A 98 8.01 9.03 -9.17
N ALA A 99 8.25 9.11 -10.47
CA ALA A 99 7.20 9.01 -11.49
C ALA A 99 6.45 7.67 -11.39
N PHE A 100 7.17 6.56 -11.19
CA PHE A 100 6.57 5.25 -10.99
C PHE A 100 5.71 5.18 -9.73
N PHE A 101 6.19 5.76 -8.62
CA PHE A 101 5.44 5.85 -7.37
C PHE A 101 4.17 6.69 -7.54
N GLN A 102 4.26 7.87 -8.16
CA GLN A 102 3.12 8.74 -8.43
C GLN A 102 2.05 8.04 -9.29
N ALA A 103 2.47 7.36 -10.37
CA ALA A 103 1.56 6.58 -11.21
C ALA A 103 0.92 5.41 -10.44
N THR A 104 1.71 4.73 -9.60
CA THR A 104 1.20 3.67 -8.72
C THR A 104 0.15 4.24 -7.78
N ARG A 105 0.40 5.36 -7.11
CA ARG A 105 -0.56 6.01 -6.22
C ARG A 105 -1.82 6.42 -6.96
N ALA A 106 -1.70 7.02 -8.14
CA ALA A 106 -2.86 7.40 -8.97
C ALA A 106 -3.74 6.19 -9.31
N HIS A 107 -3.14 5.04 -9.66
CA HIS A 107 -3.89 3.80 -9.87
C HIS A 107 -4.58 3.30 -8.60
N THR A 108 -3.96 3.44 -7.43
CA THR A 108 -4.61 3.10 -6.14
C THR A 108 -5.83 3.98 -5.91
N LEU A 109 -5.74 5.30 -6.17
CA LEU A 109 -6.87 6.22 -6.00
C LEU A 109 -8.00 5.89 -6.98
N ALA A 110 -7.69 5.58 -8.23
CA ALA A 110 -8.69 5.15 -9.22
C ALA A 110 -9.34 3.80 -8.84
N LEU A 111 -8.58 2.87 -8.26
CA LEU A 111 -9.13 1.62 -7.73
C LEU A 111 -10.12 1.89 -6.59
N ILE A 112 -9.87 2.87 -5.74
CA ILE A 112 -10.82 3.23 -4.66
C ILE A 112 -12.16 3.70 -5.24
N ASP A 113 -12.16 4.44 -6.35
CA ASP A 113 -13.41 4.83 -7.01
C ASP A 113 -14.17 3.63 -7.58
N LEU A 114 -13.47 2.66 -8.19
CA LEU A 114 -14.08 1.40 -8.63
C LEU A 114 -14.66 0.60 -7.46
N LEU A 115 -13.96 0.58 -6.32
CA LEU A 115 -14.39 -0.14 -5.13
C LEU A 115 -15.64 0.48 -4.48
N LYS A 116 -15.82 1.80 -4.54
CA LYS A 116 -17.05 2.47 -4.11
C LYS A 116 -18.26 2.07 -4.96
N ALA A 117 -18.03 1.82 -6.24
CA ALA A 117 -19.06 1.45 -7.21
C ALA A 117 -19.36 -0.06 -7.24
N ALA A 118 -18.62 -0.88 -6.48
CA ALA A 118 -18.79 -2.33 -6.48
C ALA A 118 -20.10 -2.74 -5.77
N ASP A 119 -20.98 -3.40 -6.50
CA ASP A 119 -22.27 -3.90 -5.98
C ASP A 119 -22.08 -5.10 -5.02
N ARG A 120 -21.07 -5.93 -5.29
CA ARG A 120 -20.71 -7.08 -4.46
C ARG A 120 -19.20 -7.19 -4.33
N ALA A 121 -18.75 -7.45 -3.11
CA ALA A 121 -17.35 -7.71 -2.80
C ALA A 121 -17.26 -8.76 -1.68
N PRO A 122 -16.21 -9.60 -1.65
CA PRO A 122 -15.89 -10.40 -0.46
C PRO A 122 -15.67 -9.48 0.76
N ASP A 123 -15.97 -9.99 1.95
CA ASP A 123 -15.74 -9.24 3.19
C ASP A 123 -14.25 -8.95 3.43
N THR A 124 -13.40 -9.90 3.06
CA THR A 124 -11.95 -9.84 3.29
C THR A 124 -11.15 -10.53 2.18
N VAL A 125 -9.92 -10.07 1.98
CA VAL A 125 -8.91 -10.68 1.11
C VAL A 125 -7.64 -10.94 1.93
N ALA A 126 -7.06 -12.13 1.77
CA ALA A 126 -5.91 -12.57 2.56
C ALA A 126 -4.64 -11.76 2.26
N HIS A 127 -3.98 -11.31 3.32
CA HIS A 127 -2.59 -10.86 3.36
C HIS A 127 -1.70 -12.03 3.82
N ASN A 128 -0.51 -12.17 3.24
CA ASN A 128 0.41 -13.29 3.50
C ASN A 128 0.74 -13.43 5.00
N ASP A 129 1.10 -12.34 5.69
CA ASP A 129 1.39 -12.37 7.12
C ASP A 129 0.19 -12.07 8.03
N TYR A 130 -0.60 -11.04 7.70
CA TYR A 130 -1.65 -10.52 8.59
C TYR A 130 -2.99 -11.26 8.49
N GLY A 131 -3.10 -12.25 7.62
CA GLY A 131 -4.35 -12.99 7.39
C GLY A 131 -5.40 -12.15 6.67
N PRO A 132 -6.70 -12.45 6.83
CA PRO A 132 -7.76 -11.76 6.11
C PRO A 132 -7.85 -10.29 6.51
N LEU A 133 -7.74 -9.39 5.52
CA LEU A 133 -7.96 -7.95 5.70
C LEU A 133 -9.19 -7.52 4.90
N SER A 134 -9.99 -6.64 5.48
CA SER A 134 -11.06 -5.95 4.77
C SER A 134 -10.48 -4.98 3.73
N MET A 135 -11.31 -4.51 2.81
CA MET A 135 -10.91 -3.49 1.83
C MET A 135 -10.27 -2.28 2.50
N ARG A 136 -10.90 -1.79 3.58
CA ARG A 136 -10.38 -0.66 4.37
C ARG A 136 -9.14 -1.04 5.18
N GLY A 137 -9.01 -2.29 5.61
CA GLY A 137 -7.78 -2.82 6.19
C GLY A 137 -6.61 -2.79 5.22
N TRP A 138 -6.83 -3.19 3.96
CA TRP A 138 -5.83 -3.08 2.89
C TRP A 138 -5.39 -1.62 2.64
N LEU A 139 -6.33 -0.68 2.58
CA LEU A 139 -6.01 0.74 2.40
C LEU A 139 -5.21 1.30 3.58
N ARG A 140 -5.56 0.91 4.81
CA ARG A 140 -4.78 1.25 6.01
C ARG A 140 -3.37 0.67 5.95
N TYR A 141 -3.23 -0.60 5.58
CA TYR A 141 -1.95 -1.28 5.45
C TYR A 141 -1.04 -0.54 4.46
N LEU A 142 -1.55 -0.21 3.27
CA LEU A 142 -0.79 0.52 2.25
C LEU A 142 -0.32 1.89 2.77
N ASP A 143 -1.23 2.65 3.39
CA ASP A 143 -0.92 3.98 3.92
C ASP A 143 0.13 3.93 5.05
N ILE A 144 -0.06 3.06 6.05
CA ILE A 144 0.86 2.98 7.18
C ILE A 144 2.23 2.45 6.77
N HIS A 145 2.28 1.43 5.89
CA HIS A 145 3.52 0.84 5.40
C HIS A 145 4.34 1.88 4.65
N ALA A 146 3.75 2.55 3.66
CA ALA A 146 4.40 3.60 2.89
C ALA A 146 4.87 4.76 3.78
N SER A 147 4.01 5.19 4.72
CA SER A 147 4.33 6.28 5.65
C SER A 147 5.51 5.96 6.56
N LEU A 148 5.59 4.73 7.10
CA LEU A 148 6.70 4.31 7.95
C LEU A 148 8.00 4.12 7.16
N GLU A 149 7.93 3.45 6.00
CA GLU A 149 9.08 3.24 5.12
C GLU A 149 9.69 4.55 4.64
N SER A 150 8.85 5.54 4.28
CA SER A 150 9.32 6.83 3.79
C SER A 150 10.16 7.61 4.81
N LYS A 151 10.04 7.33 6.12
CA LYS A 151 10.87 7.96 7.16
C LYS A 151 12.35 7.58 7.06
N LYS A 152 12.68 6.54 6.30
CA LYS A 152 14.07 6.15 6.00
C LYS A 152 14.76 7.11 5.02
N ILE A 153 13.99 7.98 4.35
CA ILE A 153 14.51 9.02 3.47
C ILE A 153 14.83 10.26 4.30
N ALA A 154 16.12 10.57 4.45
CA ALA A 154 16.56 11.79 5.11
C ALA A 154 16.45 12.98 4.16
N THR A 155 15.86 14.08 4.61
CA THR A 155 15.73 15.33 3.85
C THR A 155 16.81 16.34 4.23
N ARG A 156 17.09 17.28 3.30
CA ARG A 156 18.03 18.40 3.46
C ARG A 156 17.77 19.20 4.73
#